data_AF-A0A538IU18-F1
#
_entry.id   AF-A0A538IU18-F1
#
_cell.length_a   1.000
_cell.length_b   1.000
_cell.length_c   1.000
_cell.angle_alpha   90.00
_cell.angle_beta   90.00
_cell.angle_gamma   90.00
#
_symmetry.space_group_name_H-M   'P 1'
#
loop_
_entity.id
_entity.type
_entity.pdbx_description
1 polymer ?
#
loop_
_entity_poly.entity_id
_entity_poly.type
_entity_poly.pdbx_seq_one_letter_code
_entity_poly.pdbx_strand_id
1 'polypeptide(L)' 'GRDKTEIIEEARALGTFEVSSAPCQEACVLFEPKSPVTKARLRDVERAEGQLDLQAMTNDAAAAAEVRALRFP' A
#
# COMPACT_ATOMS: atom_id res chain seq x y z
N GLY A 1 13.31 1.86 -14.97
CA GLY A 1 12.14 2.31 -14.18
C GLY A 1 11.59 3.55 -14.84
N ARG A 2 10.30 3.84 -14.65
CA ARG A 2 9.69 5.09 -15.12
C ARG A 2 10.00 6.21 -14.11
N ASP A 3 10.27 7.41 -14.59
CA ASP A 3 10.30 8.60 -13.75
C ASP A 3 8.89 8.93 -13.25
N LYS A 4 8.80 9.69 -12.15
CA LYS A 4 7.51 10.13 -11.62
C LYS A 4 6.72 10.93 -12.66
N THR A 5 7.39 11.69 -13.51
CA THR A 5 6.77 12.51 -14.56
C THR A 5 6.07 11.63 -15.60
N GLU A 6 6.73 10.57 -16.06
CA GLU A 6 6.17 9.61 -17.03
C GLU A 6 4.93 8.90 -16.47
N ILE A 7 4.96 8.52 -15.18
CA ILE A 7 3.82 7.90 -14.49
C ILE A 7 2.63 8.86 -14.40
N ILE A 8 2.89 10.14 -14.13
CA ILE A 8 1.85 11.17 -14.04
C ILE A 8 1.19 11.42 -15.41
N GLU A 9 1.98 11.47 -16.48
CA GLU A 9 1.46 11.64 -17.84
C GLU A 9 0.56 10.48 -18.26
N GLU A 10 0.95 9.24 -17.94
CA GLU A 10 0.14 8.06 -18.18
C GLU A 10 -1.15 8.06 -17.35
N ALA A 11 -1.08 8.43 -16.06
CA ALA A 11 -2.27 8.55 -15.22
C ALA A 11 -3.26 9.61 -15.73
N ARG A 12 -2.77 10.70 -16.33
CA ARG A 12 -3.61 11.70 -16.99
C ARG A 12 -4.24 11.16 -18.27
N ALA A 13 -3.47 10.44 -19.10
CA ALA A 13 -3.99 9.79 -20.30
C ALA A 13 -5.09 8.76 -19.99
N LEU A 14 -4.99 8.07 -18.85
CA LEU A 14 -6.00 7.12 -18.34
C LEU A 14 -7.16 7.80 -17.60
N GLY A 15 -7.09 9.11 -17.33
CA GLY A 15 -8.09 9.85 -16.55
C GLY A 15 -8.12 9.50 -15.06
N THR A 16 -7.09 8.85 -14.52
CA THR A 16 -7.01 8.40 -13.11
C THR A 16 -6.25 9.35 -12.20
N PHE A 17 -5.55 10.34 -12.77
CA PHE A 17 -4.70 11.27 -12.03
C PHE A 17 -5.44 12.01 -10.91
N GLU A 18 -6.62 12.57 -11.20
CA GLU A 18 -7.40 13.35 -10.22
C GLU A 18 -7.80 12.50 -9.01
N VAL A 19 -8.31 11.28 -9.23
CA VAL A 19 -8.68 10.35 -8.15
C VAL A 19 -7.45 9.92 -7.34
N SER A 20 -6.34 9.64 -8.02
CA SER A 20 -5.13 9.12 -7.38
C SER A 20 -4.35 10.18 -6.60
N SER A 21 -4.48 11.45 -6.97
CA SER A 21 -3.77 12.57 -6.34
C SER A 21 -4.54 13.23 -5.18
N ALA A 22 -5.77 12.78 -4.92
CA ALA A 22 -6.61 13.30 -3.85
C ALA A 22 -5.93 13.14 -2.46
N PRO A 23 -6.07 14.12 -1.56
CA PRO A 23 -5.51 14.02 -0.20
C PRO A 23 -6.05 12.79 0.54
N CYS A 24 -5.17 11.88 0.93
CA CYS A 24 -5.51 10.76 1.80
C CYS A 24 -5.51 11.24 3.26
N GLN A 25 -6.68 11.34 3.89
CA GLN A 25 -6.80 12.07 5.16
C GLN A 25 -6.35 11.30 6.41
N GLU A 26 -6.35 9.97 6.47
CA GLU A 26 -6.43 9.34 7.81
C GLU A 26 -5.51 8.14 8.10
N ALA A 27 -4.80 7.53 7.14
CA ALA A 27 -4.20 6.22 7.42
C ALA A 27 -2.68 6.21 7.70
N CYS A 28 -1.90 7.12 7.12
CA CYS A 28 -0.46 6.85 6.97
C CYS A 28 0.42 7.39 8.11
N VAL A 29 0.10 8.54 8.70
CA VAL A 29 1.03 9.21 9.64
C VAL A 29 1.24 8.42 10.95
N LEU A 30 0.22 7.68 11.42
CA LEU A 30 0.33 6.89 12.65
C LEU A 30 1.34 5.75 12.54
N PHE A 31 1.44 5.12 11.36
CA PHE A 31 2.29 3.95 11.13
C PHE A 31 3.58 4.30 10.38
N GLU A 32 3.71 5.52 9.87
CA GLU A 32 4.90 5.97 9.17
C GLU A 32 6.07 6.13 10.16
N PRO A 33 7.16 5.35 10.00
CA PRO A 33 8.33 5.51 10.84
C PRO A 33 9.06 6.81 10.47
N LYS A 34 9.48 7.59 11.46
CA LYS A 34 10.24 8.85 11.26
C LYS A 34 11.51 8.69 10.42
N SER A 35 12.11 7.49 10.41
CA SER A 35 13.31 7.19 9.65
C SER A 35 13.21 5.77 9.08
N PRO A 36 12.68 5.60 7.86
CA PRO A 36 12.55 4.30 7.23
C PRO A 36 13.91 3.76 6.79
N VAL A 37 14.12 2.46 7.00
CA VAL A 37 15.33 1.77 6.54
C VAL A 37 15.23 1.51 5.03
N THR A 38 16.10 2.12 4.24
CA THR A 38 16.09 1.99 2.76
C THR A 38 16.79 0.73 2.23
N LYS A 39 17.53 0.03 3.10
CA LYS A 39 18.24 -1.22 2.78
C LYS A 39 18.09 -2.22 3.94
N ALA A 40 16.90 -2.78 4.09
CA ALA A 40 16.62 -3.77 5.12
C ALA A 40 17.43 -5.06 4.88
N ARG A 41 17.83 -5.74 5.96
CA ARG A 41 18.46 -7.06 5.90
C ARG A 41 17.40 -8.11 6.19
N LEU A 42 17.36 -9.18 5.40
CA LEU A 42 16.34 -10.24 5.51
C LEU A 42 16.21 -10.78 6.95
N ARG A 43 17.33 -11.11 7.59
CA ARG A 43 17.35 -11.58 8.99
C ARG A 43 16.66 -10.65 10.00
N ASP A 44 16.72 -9.34 9.76
CA ASP A 44 16.12 -8.36 10.65
C ASP A 44 14.61 -8.28 10.42
N VAL A 45 14.15 -8.50 9.18
CA VAL A 45 12.74 -8.62 8.81
C VAL A 45 12.13 -9.90 9.40
N GLU A 46 12.75 -11.05 9.17
CA GLU A 46 12.27 -12.36 9.69
C GLU A 46 12.17 -12.35 11.22
N ARG A 47 13.13 -11.72 11.92
CA ARG A 47 13.08 -11.56 13.37
C ARG A 47 11.90 -10.69 13.83
N ALA A 48 11.58 -9.62 13.10
CA ALA A 48 10.46 -8.75 13.42
C ALA A 48 9.13 -9.45 13.14
N GLU A 49 9.02 -10.13 12.00
CA GLU A 49 7.85 -10.92 11.59
C GLU A 49 7.58 -12.08 12.55
N GLY A 50 8.62 -12.74 13.08
CA GLY A 50 8.49 -13.82 14.05
C GLY A 50 7.88 -13.41 15.41
N GLN A 51 7.69 -12.10 15.65
CA GLN A 51 6.98 -11.59 16.84
C GLN A 51 5.47 -11.45 16.60
N LEU A 52 5.00 -11.67 15.37
CA LEU A 52 3.63 -11.50 14.94
C LEU A 52 3.04 -12.84 14.49
N ASP A 53 1.78 -13.10 14.83
CA ASP A 53 1.04 -14.22 14.24
C ASP A 53 0.49 -13.82 12.86
N LEU A 54 1.41 -13.71 11.90
CA LEU A 54 1.09 -13.29 10.54
C LEU A 54 0.05 -14.21 9.88
N GLN A 55 0.07 -15.50 10.20
CA GLN A 55 -0.86 -16.46 9.64
C GLN A 55 -2.29 -16.20 10.14
N ALA A 56 -2.49 -16.03 11.43
CA ALA A 56 -3.81 -15.66 11.96
C ALA A 56 -4.27 -14.30 11.44
N MET A 57 -3.41 -13.28 11.49
CA MET A 57 -3.75 -11.92 11.05
C MET A 57 -4.15 -11.85 9.57
N THR A 58 -3.43 -12.54 8.69
CA THR A 58 -3.73 -12.55 7.25
C THR A 58 -5.00 -13.33 6.93
N ASN A 59 -5.24 -14.45 7.64
CA ASN A 59 -6.48 -15.22 7.49
C ASN A 59 -7.70 -14.41 7.95
N ASP A 60 -7.61 -13.76 9.12
CA ASP A 60 -8.69 -12.94 9.66
C ASP A 60 -8.99 -11.75 8.73
N ALA A 61 -7.96 -11.07 8.23
CA ALA A 61 -8.12 -9.96 7.29
C ALA A 61 -8.75 -10.41 5.96
N ALA A 62 -8.32 -11.55 5.42
CA ALA A 62 -8.89 -12.10 4.19
C ALA A 62 -10.36 -12.53 4.38
N ALA A 63 -10.69 -13.14 5.53
CA ALA A 63 -12.04 -13.56 5.85
C ALA A 63 -13.00 -12.38 6.06
N ALA A 64 -12.50 -11.25 6.58
CA ALA A 64 -13.27 -10.04 6.82
C ALA A 64 -13.42 -9.12 5.58
N ALA A 65 -12.79 -9.46 4.45
CA ALA A 65 -12.79 -8.61 3.27
C ALA A 65 -14.19 -8.48 2.62
N GLU A 66 -14.55 -7.26 2.21
CA GLU A 66 -15.80 -6.99 1.51
C GLU A 66 -15.63 -7.10 -0.01
N VAL A 67 -16.51 -7.84 -0.69
CA VAL A 67 -16.50 -7.96 -2.16
C VAL A 67 -17.51 -7.00 -2.76
N ARG A 68 -17.02 -6.06 -3.60
CA ARG A 68 -17.87 -5.13 -4.36
C ARG A 68 -17.71 -5.36 -5.86
N ALA A 69 -18.82 -5.72 -6.52
CA ALA A 69 -18.87 -5.83 -7.97
C ALA A 69 -19.04 -4.44 -8.60
N LEU A 70 -18.03 -3.99 -9.34
CA LEU A 70 -18.12 -2.74 -10.12
C LEU A 70 -18.56 -3.07 -11.54
N ARG A 71 -19.55 -2.33 -12.05
CA ARG A 71 -19.94 -2.35 -13.47
C ARG A 71 -19.72 -0.96 -14.04
N PHE A 72 -18.89 -0.88 -15.05
CA PHE A 72 -18.69 0.32 -15.84
C PHE A 72 -19.52 0.18 -17.13
N PRO A 73 -20.02 1.30 -17.71
CA PRO A 73 -20.61 1.27 -19.05
C PRO A 73 -19.61 0.79 -20.11
#